data_AF-A0A2D7GSB1-F1
#
_entry.id   AF-A0A2D7GSB1-F1
#
_cell.length_a   1.000
_cell.length_b   1.000
_cell.length_c   1.000
_cell.angle_alpha   90.00
_cell.angle_beta   90.00
_cell.angle_gamma   90.00
#
_symmetry.space_group_name_H-M   'P 1'
#
loop_
_entity.id
_entity.type
_entity.pdbx_description
1 polymer ?
#
loop_
_entity_poly.entity_id
_entity_poly.type
_entity_poly.pdbx_seq_one_letter_code
_entity_poly.pdbx_strand_id
1 'polypeptide(L)'
;MERGNKALAELIKQRRTSFDLSQEEVAESAGMSLRSYQYLEAGNTKITMDKEVRLMRVMRKVYIKKTGFILDEEKDNESIATAIKDLFLRLLKS
;
A
#
# COMPACT_ATOMS: atom_id res chain seq x y z
N MET A 1 -8.73 -16.33 10.12
CA MET A 1 -9.12 -15.23 9.21
C MET A 1 -8.98 -13.84 9.84
N GLU A 2 -9.35 -13.64 11.11
CA GLU A 2 -9.27 -12.32 11.78
C GLU A 2 -7.84 -11.74 11.87
N ARG A 3 -6.83 -12.59 12.11
CA ARG A 3 -5.42 -12.18 12.15
C ARG A 3 -4.92 -11.58 10.82
N GLY A 4 -5.38 -12.13 9.69
CA GLY A 4 -5.00 -11.65 8.36
C GLY A 4 -5.58 -10.27 8.04
N ASN A 5 -6.82 -10.00 8.48
CA ASN A 5 -7.44 -8.70 8.28
C ASN A 5 -6.74 -7.58 9.07
N LYS A 6 -6.38 -7.87 10.33
CA LYS A 6 -5.65 -6.93 11.19
C LYS A 6 -4.24 -6.64 10.64
N ALA A 7 -3.54 -7.66 10.15
CA ALA A 7 -2.24 -7.47 9.50
C ALA A 7 -2.33 -6.57 8.25
N LEU A 8 -3.38 -6.75 7.43
CA LEU A 8 -3.59 -5.94 6.24
C LEU A 8 -3.97 -4.49 6.57
N ALA A 9 -4.78 -4.29 7.61
CA ALA A 9 -5.12 -2.96 8.11
C ALA A 9 -3.88 -2.21 8.61
N GLU A 10 -3.00 -2.88 9.36
CA GLU A 10 -1.72 -2.30 9.81
C GLU A 10 -0.79 -2.00 8.64
N LEU A 11 -0.73 -2.86 7.61
CA LEU A 11 0.05 -2.58 6.40
C LEU A 11 -0.41 -1.29 5.69
N ILE A 12 -1.73 -1.14 5.53
CA ILE A 12 -2.34 0.07 4.92
C ILE A 12 -1.99 1.31 5.73
N LYS A 13 -2.13 1.23 7.06
CA LYS A 13 -1.80 2.32 7.98
C LYS A 13 -0.32 2.69 7.92
N GLN A 14 0.58 1.71 7.99
CA GLN A 14 2.03 1.92 7.89
C GLN A 14 2.41 2.63 6.59
N ARG A 15 1.82 2.21 5.48
CA ARG A 15 2.09 2.84 4.18
C ARG A 15 1.56 4.26 4.12
N ARG A 16 0.34 4.51 4.58
CA ARG A 16 -0.20 5.88 4.71
C ARG A 16 0.75 6.77 5.51
N THR A 17 1.18 6.32 6.68
CA THR A 17 2.09 7.10 7.54
C THR A 17 3.46 7.28 6.92
N SER A 18 3.96 6.31 6.14
CA SER A 18 5.25 6.45 5.44
C SER A 18 5.23 7.53 4.35
N PHE A 19 4.05 7.84 3.82
CA PHE A 19 3.83 8.94 2.87
C PHE A 19 3.42 10.24 3.55
N ASP A 20 3.46 10.30 4.89
CA ASP A 20 3.01 11.45 5.66
C ASP A 20 1.60 11.92 5.26
N LEU A 21 0.69 10.97 5.02
CA LEU A 21 -0.70 11.27 4.66
C LEU A 21 -1.61 11.15 5.87
N SER A 22 -2.55 12.09 5.99
CA SER A 22 -3.67 11.99 6.92
C SER A 22 -4.69 10.96 6.46
N GLN A 23 -5.50 10.47 7.40
CA GLN A 23 -6.61 9.57 7.08
C GLN A 23 -7.66 10.25 6.19
N GLU A 24 -7.85 11.56 6.36
CA GLU A 24 -8.81 12.37 5.60
C GLU A 24 -8.40 12.50 4.14
N GLU A 25 -7.14 12.82 3.85
CA GLU A 25 -6.62 12.93 2.48
C GLU A 25 -6.80 11.63 1.68
N VAL A 26 -6.55 10.49 2.32
CA VAL A 26 -6.73 9.17 1.70
C VAL A 26 -8.21 8.86 1.52
N ALA A 27 -9.05 9.11 2.53
CA ALA A 27 -10.48 8.84 2.47
C ALA A 27 -11.16 9.65 1.35
N GLU A 28 -10.91 10.96 1.30
CA GLU A 28 -11.42 11.86 0.26
C GLU A 28 -10.98 11.37 -1.13
N SER A 29 -9.69 11.10 -1.31
CA SER A 29 -9.13 10.67 -2.60
C SER A 29 -9.57 9.27 -3.01
N ALA A 30 -9.93 8.42 -2.06
CA ALA A 30 -10.50 7.11 -2.31
C ALA A 30 -12.01 7.16 -2.59
N GLY A 31 -12.67 8.30 -2.40
CA GLY A 31 -14.13 8.42 -2.49
C GLY A 31 -14.83 7.66 -1.36
N MET A 32 -14.25 7.70 -0.15
CA MET A 32 -14.73 7.01 1.04
C MET A 32 -15.01 8.02 2.15
N SER A 33 -15.96 7.73 3.05
CA SER A 33 -16.08 8.55 4.26
C SER A 33 -14.88 8.32 5.19
N LEU A 34 -14.45 9.38 5.89
CA LEU A 34 -13.37 9.31 6.88
C LEU A 34 -13.63 8.19 7.91
N ARG A 35 -14.88 8.07 8.38
CA ARG A 35 -15.29 7.02 9.32
C ARG A 35 -15.04 5.61 8.76
N SER A 36 -15.38 5.38 7.49
CA SER A 36 -15.16 4.06 6.87
C SER A 36 -13.67 3.73 6.77
N TYR A 37 -12.85 4.72 6.46
CA TYR A 37 -11.40 4.56 6.40
C TYR A 37 -10.79 4.30 7.78
N GLN A 38 -11.25 5.00 8.82
CA GLN A 38 -10.84 4.78 10.21
C GLN A 38 -11.17 3.36 10.70
N TYR A 39 -12.38 2.86 10.41
CA TYR A 39 -12.78 1.49 10.74
C TYR A 39 -11.94 0.46 9.97
N LEU A 40 -11.52 0.79 8.75
CA LEU A 40 -10.63 -0.05 7.97
C LEU A 40 -9.24 -0.13 8.61
N GLU A 41 -8.60 0.99 8.94
CA GLU A 41 -7.27 0.98 9.58
C GLU A 41 -7.30 0.38 11.00
N ALA A 42 -8.44 0.45 11.69
CA ALA A 42 -8.62 -0.25 12.97
C ALA A 42 -8.80 -1.78 12.82
N GLY A 43 -8.85 -2.31 11.60
CA GLY A 43 -9.06 -3.73 11.33
C GLY A 43 -10.49 -4.20 11.55
N ASN A 44 -11.44 -3.27 11.73
CA ASN A 44 -12.86 -3.56 11.96
C ASN A 44 -13.65 -3.77 10.66
N THR A 45 -13.04 -3.48 9.50
CA THR A 45 -13.62 -3.75 8.18
C THR A 45 -12.84 -4.85 7.49
N LYS A 46 -13.53 -5.84 6.91
CA LYS A 46 -12.88 -6.84 6.05
C LYS A 46 -12.31 -6.17 4.80
N ILE A 47 -11.02 -6.30 4.58
CA ILE A 47 -10.32 -5.77 3.41
C ILE A 47 -10.21 -6.88 2.36
N THR A 48 -10.73 -6.61 1.16
CA THR A 48 -10.50 -7.45 -0.02
C THR A 48 -9.21 -7.01 -0.71
N MET A 49 -8.60 -7.92 -1.47
CA MET A 49 -7.38 -7.61 -2.23
C MET A 49 -7.59 -6.41 -3.17
N ASP A 50 -8.70 -6.36 -3.90
CA ASP A 50 -9.02 -5.24 -4.80
C ASP A 50 -9.11 -3.88 -4.07
N LYS A 51 -9.64 -3.90 -2.84
CA LYS A 51 -9.74 -2.69 -2.02
C LYS A 51 -8.37 -2.24 -1.55
N GLU A 52 -7.50 -3.18 -1.17
CA GLU A 52 -6.11 -2.88 -0.81
C GLU A 52 -5.34 -2.28 -1.98
N VAL A 53 -5.36 -2.93 -3.15
CA VAL A 53 -4.71 -2.41 -4.38
C VAL A 53 -5.21 -1.00 -4.73
N ARG A 54 -6.53 -0.76 -4.63
CA ARG A 54 -7.11 0.57 -4.86
C ARG A 54 -6.56 1.60 -3.88
N LEU A 55 -6.52 1.29 -2.59
CA LEU A 55 -6.02 2.20 -1.57
C LEU A 55 -4.53 2.51 -1.76
N MET A 56 -3.72 1.52 -2.12
CA MET A 56 -2.30 1.72 -2.42
C MET A 56 -2.09 2.69 -3.59
N ARG A 57 -2.88 2.53 -4.67
CA ARG A 57 -2.84 3.45 -5.82
C ARG A 57 -3.27 4.86 -5.45
N VAL A 58 -4.31 5.00 -4.64
CA VAL A 58 -4.80 6.30 -4.15
C VAL A 58 -3.72 6.99 -3.32
N MET A 59 -3.15 6.32 -2.33
CA MET A 59 -2.11 6.88 -1.48
C MET A 59 -0.92 7.37 -2.30
N ARG A 60 -0.46 6.58 -3.29
CA ARG A 60 0.61 7.01 -4.20
C ARG A 60 0.23 8.28 -4.97
N LYS A 61 -0.99 8.34 -5.52
CA LYS A 61 -1.48 9.52 -6.26
C LYS A 61 -1.54 10.76 -5.36
N VAL A 62 -2.03 10.62 -4.13
CA VAL A 62 -2.10 11.73 -3.16
C VAL A 62 -0.70 12.21 -2.79
N TYR A 63 0.21 11.29 -2.49
CA TYR A 63 1.60 11.61 -2.17
C TYR A 63 2.29 12.39 -3.31
N ILE A 64 2.16 11.91 -4.57
CA ILE A 64 2.72 12.60 -5.74
C ILE A 64 2.11 14.00 -5.87
N LYS A 65 0.79 14.14 -5.70
CA LYS A 65 0.11 15.44 -5.76
C LYS A 65 0.59 16.40 -4.66
N LYS A 66 0.80 15.90 -3.44
CA LYS A 66 1.24 16.70 -2.27
C LYS A 66 2.69 17.16 -2.40
N THR A 67 3.56 16.28 -2.88
CA THR A 67 5.00 16.49 -2.79
C THR A 67 5.64 16.92 -4.12
N GLY A 68 4.95 16.73 -5.25
CA GLY A 68 5.51 16.94 -6.59
C GLY A 68 6.58 15.91 -6.98
N PHE A 69 7.00 15.05 -6.05
CA PHE A 69 7.91 13.95 -6.32
C PHE A 69 7.12 12.76 -6.85
N ILE A 70 7.42 12.40 -8.09
CA ILE A 70 7.28 11.01 -8.50
C ILE A 70 8.42 10.30 -7.79
N LEU A 71 8.12 9.39 -6.86
CA LEU A 71 9.09 8.34 -6.54
C LEU A 71 9.28 7.59 -7.86
N ASP A 72 10.32 8.00 -8.57
CA ASP A 72 10.74 7.38 -9.81
C ASP A 72 10.87 5.90 -9.52
N GLU A 73 10.32 5.10 -10.42
CA GLU A 73 10.44 3.66 -10.35
C GLU A 73 11.88 3.26 -10.68
N GLU A 74 12.86 3.58 -9.84
CA GLU A 74 14.17 2.92 -9.89
C GLU A 74 14.09 1.56 -9.19
N LYS A 75 13.09 0.77 -9.59
CA LYS A 75 13.41 -0.55 -10.10
C LYS A 75 12.69 -0.64 -11.42
N ASP A 76 13.41 -0.35 -12.49
CA ASP A 76 12.98 -0.76 -13.82
C ASP A 76 12.56 -2.25 -13.78
N ASN A 77 11.70 -2.66 -14.71
CA ASN A 77 11.24 -4.04 -14.79
C ASN A 77 12.42 -5.03 -14.80
N GLU A 78 13.58 -4.58 -15.27
CA GLU A 78 14.85 -5.31 -15.31
C GLU A 78 15.45 -5.53 -13.91
N SER A 79 15.39 -4.56 -13.00
CA SER A 79 15.83 -4.62 -11.61
C SER A 79 14.92 -5.48 -10.76
N ILE A 80 13.61 -5.48 -11.04
CA ILE A 80 12.65 -6.39 -10.43
C ILE A 80 12.90 -7.81 -10.92
N ALA A 81 13.05 -8.00 -12.23
CA ALA A 81 13.36 -9.30 -12.83
C ALA A 81 14.69 -9.86 -12.32
N THR A 82 15.71 -9.01 -12.14
CA THR A 82 17.02 -9.38 -11.59
C THR A 82 16.91 -9.82 -10.14
N ALA A 83 16.17 -9.08 -9.30
CA ALA A 83 15.95 -9.46 -7.91
C ALA A 83 15.19 -10.80 -7.78
N ILE A 84 14.21 -11.06 -8.66
CA ILE A 84 13.49 -12.34 -8.74
C ILE A 84 14.43 -13.46 -9.20
N LYS A 85 15.25 -13.23 -10.23
CA LYS A 85 16.23 -14.20 -10.74
C LYS A 85 17.25 -14.59 -9.67
N ASP A 86 17.79 -13.62 -8.94
CA ASP A 86 18.76 -13.86 -7.87
C ASP A 86 18.16 -14.64 -6.71
N LEU A 87 16.92 -14.34 -6.33
CA LEU A 87 16.18 -15.13 -5.34
C LEU A 87 16.02 -16.58 -5.80
N PHE A 88 15.64 -16.80 -7.07
CA PHE A 88 15.44 -18.12 -7.64
C PHE A 88 16.76 -18.94 -7.71
N LEU A 89 17.86 -18.29 -8.11
CA LEU A 89 19.18 -18.93 -8.17
C LEU A 89 19.72 -19.31 -6.79
N ARG A 90 19.41 -18.53 -5.74
CA ARG A 90 19.77 -18.88 -4.36
C ARG A 90 19.01 -20.11 -3.86
N LEU A 91 17.73 -20.23 -4.22
CA LEU A 91 16.90 -21.38 -3.86
C LEU A 91 17.28 -22.67 -4.61
N LEU A 92 17.85 -22.56 -5.81
CA LEU A 92 18.36 -23.71 -6.58
C LEU A 92 19.77 -24.16 -6.16
N LYS A 93 20.53 -23.29 -5.47
CA LYS A 93 21.88 -23.59 -4.98
C LYS A 93 21.90 -24.10 -3.53
N SER A 94 20.74 -24.20 -2.87
CA SER A 94 20.57 -24.92 -1.59
C SER A 94 20.00 -26.31 -1.83
#